data_AF-A0AB39AX94-F1
#
_entry.id   AF-A0AB39AX94-F1
#
_cell.length_a   1.000
_cell.length_b   1.000
_cell.length_c   1.000
_cell.angle_alpha   90.00
_cell.angle_beta   90.00
_cell.angle_gamma   90.00
#
_symmetry.space_group_name_H-M   'P 1'
#
loop_
_entity.id
_entity.type
_entity.pdbx_description
1 polymer ?
#
loop_
_entity_poly.entity_id
_entity_poly.type
_entity_poly.pdbx_seq_one_letter_code
_entity_poly.pdbx_strand_id
1 'polypeptide(L)'
;MTEIKSIKHIIKRVWREPECTLLLSSQVDTTLYSELSKEIPDKYLVIEEVFCDEELDDIWESFKGYLSEYEVFPFLGLFGGAVICVGYGENNIGKIFYFDFDFGCLQFDRDDLNQFISKLKCVDA
;
A
#
# COMPACT_ATOMS: atom_id res chain seq x y z
N MET A 1 10.46 16.96 5.80
CA MET A 1 11.26 16.61 4.59
C MET A 1 12.20 15.41 4.77
N THR A 2 12.59 15.01 5.99
CA THR A 2 13.45 13.83 6.22
C THR A 2 12.71 12.48 6.05
N GLU A 3 11.41 12.46 6.37
CA GLU A 3 10.57 11.26 6.31
C GLU A 3 10.26 10.84 4.87
N ILE A 4 9.80 11.77 4.02
CA ILE A 4 9.45 11.46 2.62
C ILE A 4 10.65 10.91 1.84
N LYS A 5 11.87 11.44 2.04
CA LYS A 5 13.07 10.88 1.41
C LYS A 5 13.33 9.42 1.83
N SER A 6 13.07 9.09 3.09
CA SER A 6 13.25 7.74 3.63
C SER A 6 12.17 6.80 3.07
N ILE A 7 10.91 7.27 3.03
CA ILE A 7 9.79 6.56 2.40
C ILE A 7 10.09 6.27 0.93
N LYS A 8 10.50 7.28 0.16
CA LYS A 8 10.94 7.15 -1.23
C LYS A 8 11.99 6.04 -1.37
N HIS A 9 12.95 5.94 -0.45
CA HIS A 9 13.95 4.87 -0.50
C HIS A 9 13.35 3.46 -0.37
N ILE A 10 12.31 3.31 0.45
CA ILE A 10 11.61 2.03 0.67
C ILE A 10 10.81 1.64 -0.57
N ILE A 11 10.06 2.58 -1.15
CA ILE A 11 9.11 2.29 -2.24
C ILE A 11 9.66 2.50 -3.65
N LYS A 12 10.81 3.16 -3.86
CA LYS A 12 11.33 3.55 -5.20
C LYS A 12 11.37 2.44 -6.26
N ARG A 13 11.37 1.18 -5.85
CA ARG A 13 11.38 0.04 -6.76
C ARG A 13 10.03 -0.18 -7.43
N VAL A 14 8.92 0.25 -6.83
CA VAL A 14 7.59 0.11 -7.40
C VAL A 14 7.44 0.89 -8.71
N TRP A 15 8.30 1.90 -8.92
CA TRP A 15 8.36 2.70 -10.15
C TRP A 15 9.27 2.12 -11.23
N ARG A 16 9.88 0.95 -10.99
CA ARG A 16 10.80 0.31 -11.93
C ARG A 16 10.13 -0.87 -12.58
N GLU A 17 10.52 -1.16 -13.81
CA GLU A 17 10.12 -2.40 -14.48
C GLU A 17 10.99 -3.58 -13.99
N PRO A 18 10.39 -4.79 -13.84
CA PRO A 18 9.01 -5.14 -14.19
C PRO A 18 7.95 -4.86 -13.10
N GLU A 19 8.35 -4.37 -11.93
CA GLU A 19 7.47 -4.24 -10.76
C GLU A 19 6.30 -3.29 -10.97
N CYS A 20 6.49 -2.15 -11.64
CA CYS A 20 5.41 -1.20 -11.93
C CYS A 20 4.28 -1.86 -12.74
N THR A 21 4.64 -2.51 -13.85
CA THR A 21 3.68 -3.26 -14.68
C THR A 21 3.05 -4.41 -13.90
N LEU A 22 3.82 -5.13 -13.09
CA LEU A 22 3.29 -6.23 -12.26
C LEU A 22 2.22 -5.71 -11.29
N LEU A 23 2.48 -4.60 -10.60
CA LEU A 23 1.54 -4.00 -9.65
C LEU A 23 0.22 -3.61 -10.35
N LEU A 24 0.31 -2.91 -11.49
CA LEU A 24 -0.86 -2.45 -12.24
C LEU A 24 -1.64 -3.57 -12.93
N SER A 25 -1.05 -4.76 -13.08
CA SER A 25 -1.71 -5.94 -13.64
C SER A 25 -2.11 -6.97 -12.58
N SER A 26 -2.05 -6.59 -11.29
CA SER A 26 -2.30 -7.47 -10.17
C SER A 26 -3.43 -6.99 -9.27
N GLN A 27 -3.89 -7.92 -8.44
CA GLN A 27 -4.82 -7.70 -7.35
C GLN A 27 -4.30 -8.35 -6.06
N VAL A 28 -4.72 -7.78 -4.93
CA VAL A 28 -4.46 -8.33 -3.60
C VAL A 28 -5.53 -9.38 -3.28
N ASP A 29 -5.13 -10.60 -2.92
CA ASP A 29 -6.03 -11.60 -2.36
C ASP A 29 -6.11 -11.44 -0.84
N THR A 30 -7.22 -10.92 -0.33
CA THR A 30 -7.42 -10.62 1.10
C THR A 30 -7.42 -11.89 1.95
N THR A 31 -7.74 -13.05 1.37
CA THR A 31 -7.78 -14.34 2.08
C THR A 31 -6.40 -14.83 2.51
N LEU A 32 -5.33 -14.25 1.97
CA LEU A 32 -3.95 -14.53 2.37
C LEU A 32 -3.54 -13.82 3.66
N TYR A 33 -4.36 -12.89 4.17
CA TYR A 33 -4.04 -12.04 5.32
C TYR A 33 -5.10 -12.17 6.41
N SER A 34 -4.64 -12.47 7.62
CA SER A 34 -5.52 -12.88 8.72
C SER A 34 -6.40 -11.74 9.26
N GLU A 35 -5.93 -10.50 9.21
CA GLU A 35 -6.71 -9.31 9.59
C GLU A 35 -7.66 -8.89 8.47
N LEU A 36 -7.15 -8.72 7.24
CA LEU A 36 -7.97 -8.27 6.12
C LEU A 36 -9.12 -9.23 5.81
N SER A 37 -8.89 -10.55 5.85
CA SER A 37 -9.93 -11.55 5.57
C SER A 37 -11.09 -11.58 6.57
N LYS A 38 -10.95 -10.94 7.74
CA LYS A 38 -12.00 -10.85 8.75
C LYS A 38 -12.78 -9.54 8.64
N GLU A 39 -12.10 -8.46 8.31
CA GLU A 39 -12.67 -7.11 8.30
C GLU A 39 -13.20 -6.73 6.91
N ILE A 40 -12.47 -7.08 5.85
CA ILE A 40 -12.81 -6.70 4.47
C ILE A 40 -13.64 -7.82 3.82
N PRO A 41 -14.86 -7.51 3.33
CA PRO A 41 -15.72 -8.51 2.69
C PRO A 41 -15.23 -8.95 1.31
N ASP A 42 -14.52 -8.06 0.60
CA ASP A 42 -13.99 -8.33 -0.72
C ASP A 42 -12.83 -9.31 -0.68
N LYS A 43 -12.92 -10.34 -1.53
CA LYS A 43 -11.85 -11.32 -1.69
C LYS A 43 -10.62 -10.74 -2.41
N TYR A 44 -10.86 -9.85 -3.37
CA TYR A 44 -9.82 -9.28 -4.21
C TYR A 44 -9.91 -7.76 -4.19
N LEU A 45 -8.77 -7.11 -3.98
CA LEU A 45 -8.64 -5.66 -4.10
C LEU A 45 -7.78 -5.34 -5.32
N VAL A 46 -8.37 -4.68 -6.31
CA VAL A 46 -7.69 -4.35 -7.57
C VAL A 46 -6.80 -3.13 -7.37
N ILE A 47 -5.54 -3.24 -7.78
CA ILE A 47 -4.61 -2.11 -7.80
C ILE A 47 -4.91 -1.28 -9.06
N GLU A 48 -5.30 -0.03 -8.88
CA GLU A 48 -5.59 0.88 -9.99
C GLU A 48 -4.41 1.80 -10.31
N GLU A 49 -3.61 2.14 -9.30
CA GLU A 49 -2.63 3.19 -9.43
C GLU A 49 -1.37 2.91 -8.60
N VAL A 50 -0.22 3.25 -9.17
CA VAL A 50 1.06 3.36 -8.48
C VAL A 50 1.39 4.84 -8.39
N PHE A 51 1.36 5.43 -7.19
CA PHE A 51 1.58 6.87 -7.04
C PHE A 51 3.01 7.25 -7.44
N CYS A 52 3.14 8.27 -8.30
CA CYS A 52 4.44 8.65 -8.85
C CYS A 52 5.27 9.49 -7.87
N ASP A 53 6.59 9.49 -8.04
CA ASP A 53 7.53 10.19 -7.15
C ASP A 53 7.26 11.72 -7.04
N GLU A 54 6.74 12.29 -8.12
CA GLU A 54 6.43 13.71 -8.26
C GLU A 54 5.16 14.11 -7.50
N GLU A 55 4.25 13.17 -7.26
CA GLU A 55 2.92 13.42 -6.67
C GLU A 55 2.89 13.10 -5.17
N LEU A 56 3.95 12.49 -4.63
CA LEU A 56 3.96 12.01 -3.25
C LEU A 56 3.71 13.12 -2.21
N ASP A 57 4.17 14.34 -2.46
CA ASP A 57 3.93 15.45 -1.55
C ASP A 57 2.43 15.82 -1.54
N ASP A 58 1.78 15.86 -2.71
CA ASP A 58 0.35 16.17 -2.83
C ASP A 58 -0.54 15.04 -2.28
N ILE A 59 -0.14 13.79 -2.52
CA ILE A 59 -0.75 12.60 -1.93
C ILE A 59 -0.63 12.66 -0.40
N TRP A 60 0.54 12.99 0.13
CA TRP A 60 0.73 13.10 1.58
C TRP A 60 -0.14 14.19 2.18
N GLU A 61 -0.20 15.36 1.57
CA GLU A 61 -1.04 16.47 2.06
C GLU A 61 -2.53 16.08 2.12
N SER A 62 -2.98 15.24 1.19
CA SER A 62 -4.35 14.73 1.14
C SER A 62 -4.66 13.71 2.24
N PHE A 63 -3.69 12.87 2.60
CA PHE A 63 -3.90 11.75 3.53
C PHE A 63 -3.33 11.95 4.94
N LYS A 64 -2.42 12.90 5.17
CA LYS A 64 -1.71 13.07 6.45
C LYS A 64 -2.63 13.22 7.66
N GLY A 65 -3.81 13.84 7.48
CA GLY A 65 -4.80 14.03 8.54
C GLY A 65 -5.38 12.71 9.06
N TYR A 66 -5.27 11.64 8.27
CA TYR A 66 -5.80 10.32 8.59
C TYR A 66 -4.69 9.29 8.85
N LEU A 67 -3.54 9.41 8.17
CA LEU A 67 -2.49 8.38 8.22
C LEU A 67 -1.36 8.67 9.21
N SER A 68 -1.19 9.92 9.64
CA SER A 68 -0.08 10.30 10.52
C SER A 68 -0.13 9.64 11.89
N GLU A 69 -1.32 9.36 12.43
CA GLU A 69 -1.47 8.66 13.72
C GLU A 69 -1.00 7.19 13.66
N TYR A 70 -1.02 6.58 12.47
CA TYR A 70 -0.55 5.22 12.23
C TYR A 70 0.91 5.18 11.80
N GLU A 71 1.54 6.32 11.56
CA GLU A 71 2.89 6.44 10.99
C GLU A 71 3.05 5.65 9.68
N VAL A 72 2.06 5.74 8.77
CA VAL A 72 2.06 5.07 7.46
C VAL A 72 1.90 6.07 6.32
N PHE A 73 2.39 5.70 5.14
CA PHE A 73 2.39 6.53 3.94
C PHE A 73 1.82 5.79 2.74
N PRO A 74 0.86 6.34 1.99
CA PRO A 74 0.19 5.64 0.91
C PRO A 74 1.05 5.65 -0.36
N PHE A 75 1.13 4.51 -1.06
CA PHE A 75 1.94 4.38 -2.28
C PHE A 75 1.24 3.63 -3.44
N LEU A 76 0.10 2.99 -3.19
CA LEU A 76 -0.78 2.45 -4.23
C LEU A 76 -2.22 2.89 -3.99
N GLY A 77 -2.93 3.18 -5.08
CA GLY A 77 -4.38 3.34 -5.10
C GLY A 77 -5.09 2.04 -5.46
N LEU A 78 -6.19 1.74 -4.77
CA LEU A 78 -7.06 0.61 -5.04
C LEU A 78 -8.40 1.08 -5.61
N PHE A 79 -9.05 0.19 -6.38
CA PHE A 79 -10.42 0.41 -6.84
C PHE A 79 -11.34 0.67 -5.65
N GLY A 80 -12.11 1.75 -5.71
CA GLY A 80 -13.01 2.17 -4.64
C GLY A 80 -12.41 3.17 -3.63
N GLY A 81 -11.20 3.68 -3.88
CA GLY A 81 -10.62 4.79 -3.12
C GLY A 81 -9.85 4.38 -1.86
N ALA A 82 -9.69 3.08 -1.62
CA ALA A 82 -8.77 2.57 -0.62
C ALA A 82 -7.31 2.69 -1.10
N VAL A 83 -6.35 2.62 -0.18
CA VAL A 83 -4.92 2.74 -0.49
C VAL A 83 -4.10 1.64 0.20
N ILE A 84 -2.97 1.30 -0.41
CA ILE A 84 -1.92 0.51 0.23
C ILE A 84 -0.84 1.46 0.72
N CYS A 85 -0.46 1.30 1.98
CA CYS A 85 0.49 2.14 2.68
C CYS A 85 1.73 1.37 3.14
N VAL A 86 2.82 2.10 3.35
CA VAL A 86 4.06 1.63 3.95
C VAL A 86 4.31 2.35 5.27
N GLY A 87 4.69 1.62 6.31
CA GLY A 87 5.06 2.20 7.60
C GLY A 87 6.39 2.97 7.52
N TYR A 88 6.45 4.11 8.21
CA TYR A 88 7.65 4.93 8.37
C TYR A 88 8.01 5.17 9.85
N GLY A 89 7.15 4.78 10.78
CA GLY A 89 7.36 4.86 12.22
C GLY A 89 8.42 3.89 12.73
N GLU A 90 8.98 4.18 13.90
CA GLU A 90 10.06 3.37 14.49
C GLU A 90 9.66 1.89 14.67
N ASN A 91 8.37 1.64 14.94
CA ASN A 91 7.83 0.31 15.22
C ASN A 91 7.26 -0.42 14.00
N ASN A 92 7.06 0.27 12.87
CA ASN A 92 6.39 -0.28 11.70
C ASN A 92 7.13 -0.05 10.37
N ILE A 93 8.35 0.48 10.41
CA ILE A 93 9.12 0.82 9.22
C ILE A 93 9.16 -0.31 8.18
N GLY A 94 8.77 0.02 6.95
CA GLY A 94 8.77 -0.89 5.81
C GLY A 94 7.67 -1.96 5.82
N LYS A 95 6.76 -1.95 6.80
CA LYS A 95 5.60 -2.84 6.84
C LYS A 95 4.46 -2.33 5.99
N ILE A 96 3.66 -3.24 5.43
CA ILE A 96 2.58 -2.91 4.51
C ILE A 96 1.23 -2.89 5.22
N PHE A 97 0.41 -1.90 4.86
CA PHE A 97 -0.89 -1.62 5.46
C PHE A 97 -1.92 -1.34 4.38
N TYR A 98 -3.17 -1.65 4.68
CA TYR A 98 -4.36 -1.22 3.96
C TYR A 98 -4.93 -0.02 4.70
N PHE A 99 -5.50 0.93 3.97
CA PHE A 99 -6.32 1.97 4.57
C PHE A 99 -7.51 2.32 3.68
N ASP A 100 -8.67 2.45 4.30
CA ASP A 100 -9.82 3.16 3.78
C ASP A 100 -10.59 3.85 4.91
N PHE A 101 -11.66 4.57 4.56
CA PHE A 101 -12.46 5.31 5.53
C PHE A 101 -13.47 4.44 6.30
N ASP A 102 -13.79 3.24 5.81
CA ASP A 102 -14.82 2.37 6.39
C ASP A 102 -14.22 1.35 7.38
N PHE A 103 -13.08 0.74 7.04
CA PHE A 103 -12.39 -0.27 7.84
C PHE A 103 -11.14 0.26 8.55
N GLY A 104 -10.65 1.45 8.17
CA GLY A 104 -9.49 2.07 8.79
C GLY A 104 -8.18 1.43 8.38
N CYS A 105 -7.17 1.47 9.26
CA CYS A 105 -5.82 0.98 8.95
C CYS A 105 -5.61 -0.48 9.41
N LEU A 106 -5.37 -1.39 8.46
CA LEU A 106 -5.20 -2.83 8.71
C LEU A 106 -3.82 -3.30 8.23
N GLN A 107 -3.17 -4.21 8.97
CA GLN A 107 -1.82 -4.66 8.62
C GLN A 107 -1.85 -5.94 7.77
N PHE A 108 -0.93 -6.04 6.80
CA PHE A 108 -0.74 -7.23 5.97
C PHE A 108 0.08 -8.33 6.68
N ASP A 109 -0.36 -8.81 7.85
CA ASP A 109 0.34 -9.87 8.63
C ASP A 109 1.86 -9.60 8.86
N ARG A 110 2.24 -8.33 8.97
CA ARG A 110 3.64 -7.84 9.09
C ARG A 110 4.50 -8.08 7.85
N ASP A 111 3.89 -8.23 6.68
CA ASP A 111 4.62 -8.28 5.42
C ASP A 111 5.42 -6.98 5.20
N ASP A 112 6.60 -7.15 4.63
CA ASP A 112 7.31 -6.07 3.95
C ASP A 112 6.93 -6.01 2.45
N LEU A 113 7.49 -5.04 1.73
CA LEU A 113 7.21 -4.86 0.31
C LEU A 113 7.56 -6.09 -0.56
N ASN A 114 8.53 -6.93 -0.17
CA ASN A 114 8.88 -8.15 -0.93
C ASN A 114 7.79 -9.20 -0.77
N GLN A 115 7.43 -9.43 0.49
CA GLN A 115 6.43 -10.43 0.84
C GLN A 115 5.08 -10.06 0.22
N PHE A 116 4.69 -8.79 0.33
CA PHE A 116 3.49 -8.25 -0.31
C PHE A 116 3.48 -8.49 -1.82
N ILE A 117 4.51 -8.05 -2.55
CA ILE A 117 4.58 -8.21 -4.01
C ILE A 117 4.55 -9.69 -4.41
N SER A 118 5.22 -10.57 -3.66
CA SER A 118 5.27 -12.01 -3.96
C SER A 118 3.92 -12.73 -3.84
N LYS A 119 2.97 -12.14 -3.11
CA LYS A 119 1.62 -12.67 -2.86
C LYS A 119 0.56 -12.08 -3.80
N LEU A 120 0.93 -11.11 -4.62
CA LEU A 120 0.02 -10.52 -5.60
C LEU A 120 -0.42 -11.56 -6.63
N LYS A 121 -1.68 -11.45 -7.06
CA LYS A 121 -2.24 -12.30 -8.11
C LYS A 121 -2.40 -11.48 -9.38
N CYS A 122 -1.79 -11.93 -10.47
CA CYS A 122 -2.06 -11.34 -11.78
C CYS A 122 -3.55 -11.48 -12.09
N VAL A 123 -4.12 -10.42 -12.64
CA VAL A 123 -5.46 -10.45 -13.22
C VAL A 123 -5.29 -11.07 -14.61
N ASP A 124 -5.65 -12.35 -14.76
CA ASP A 124 -5.73 -12.97 -16.08
C ASP A 124 -6.81 -12.22 -16.89
N ALA A 125 -6.43 -11.71 -18.06
CA ALA A 125 -7.30 -11.00 -18.99
C ALA A 125 -8.31 -11.94 -19.69
#